data_AF-A0A383CNF5-F1
#
_entry.id   AF-A0A383CNF5-F1
#
_cell.length_a   1.000
_cell.length_b   1.000
_cell.length_c   1.000
_cell.angle_alpha   90.00
_cell.angle_beta   90.00
_cell.angle_gamma   90.00
#
_symmetry.space_group_name_H-M   'P 1'
#
loop_
_entity.id
_entity.type
_entity.pdbx_description
1 polymer ?
#
loop_
_entity_poly.entity_id
_entity_poly.type
_entity_poly.pdbx_seq_one_letter_code
_entity_poly.pdbx_strand_id
1 'polypeptide(L)'
;MVRPVCLVTGSSSGIGAAIVDQFAAQGYDVVVHYNSGADRAEDIAATLREKHDCEALVLGADLSQPDAPFELVHRTFAHYGRL
;
A
#
# COMPACT_ATOMS: atom_id res chain seq x y z
N MET A 1 -6.99 -19.14 0.05
CA MET A 1 -5.61 -19.15 0.60
C MET A 1 -5.31 -17.78 1.16
N VAL A 2 -4.50 -17.67 2.22
CA VAL A 2 -4.11 -16.37 2.77
C VAL A 2 -3.02 -15.78 1.87
N ARG A 3 -3.24 -14.57 1.34
CA ARG A 3 -2.26 -13.84 0.51
C ARG A 3 -1.21 -13.17 1.39
N PRO A 4 0.08 -13.14 1.04
CA PRO A 4 1.05 -12.30 1.74
C PRO A 4 0.71 -10.80 1.54
N VAL A 5 1.16 -9.94 2.46
CA VAL A 5 0.90 -8.49 2.40
C VAL A 5 2.20 -7.76 2.06
N CYS A 6 2.13 -6.77 1.17
CA CYS A 6 3.27 -5.91 0.84
C CYS A 6 2.94 -4.44 1.14
N LEU A 7 3.73 -3.82 2.02
CA LEU A 7 3.69 -2.38 2.27
C LEU A 7 4.78 -1.68 1.46
N VAL A 8 4.38 -0.77 0.56
CA VAL A 8 5.32 0.01 -0.25
C VAL A 8 5.18 1.49 0.07
N THR A 9 6.23 2.09 0.61
CA THR A 9 6.25 3.54 0.90
C THR A 9 6.45 4.37 -0.38
N GLY A 10 5.70 5.46 -0.54
CA GLY A 10 5.91 6.37 -1.67
C GLY A 10 5.35 5.80 -2.98
N SER A 11 4.34 4.93 -2.86
CA SER A 11 3.74 4.21 -3.98
C SER A 11 2.54 4.93 -4.58
N SER A 12 2.29 6.19 -4.20
CA SER A 12 1.32 7.05 -4.88
C SER A 12 1.79 7.58 -6.24
N SER A 13 3.02 7.26 -6.68
CA SER A 13 3.51 7.53 -8.04
C SER A 13 4.84 6.83 -8.35
N GLY A 14 5.29 6.93 -9.61
CA GLY A 14 6.65 6.58 -10.03
C GLY A 14 7.03 5.13 -9.74
N ILE A 15 8.24 4.96 -9.19
CA ILE A 15 8.81 3.63 -8.91
C ILE A 15 7.97 2.87 -7.88
N GLY A 16 7.52 3.52 -6.82
CA GLY A 16 6.71 2.86 -5.80
C GLY A 16 5.39 2.32 -6.36
N ALA A 17 4.76 3.06 -7.28
CA ALA A 17 3.56 2.60 -7.97
C ALA A 17 3.82 1.36 -8.84
N ALA A 18 4.96 1.31 -9.54
CA ALA A 18 5.34 0.13 -10.33
C ALA A 18 5.68 -1.07 -9.44
N ILE A 19 6.34 -0.87 -8.30
CA ILE A 19 6.67 -1.94 -7.35
C ILE A 19 5.39 -2.54 -6.77
N VAL A 20 4.45 -1.70 -6.31
CA VAL A 20 3.21 -2.20 -5.68
C VAL A 20 2.32 -2.94 -6.70
N ASP A 21 2.32 -2.51 -7.97
CA ASP A 21 1.66 -3.23 -9.07
C ASP A 21 2.29 -4.61 -9.33
N GLN A 22 3.61 -4.73 -9.29
CA GLN A 22 4.29 -6.01 -9.45
C GLN A 22 3.99 -6.99 -8.31
N PHE A 23 3.90 -6.52 -7.06
CA PHE A 23 3.52 -7.39 -5.94
C PHE A 23 2.06 -7.83 -6.04
N ALA A 24 1.15 -6.93 -6.41
CA ALA A 24 -0.25 -7.28 -6.65
C ALA A 24 -0.39 -8.36 -7.74
N ALA A 25 0.35 -8.22 -8.85
CA ALA A 25 0.40 -9.22 -9.93
C ALA A 25 0.95 -10.58 -9.49
N GLN A 26 1.78 -10.61 -8.44
CA GLN A 26 2.31 -11.84 -7.83
C GLN A 26 1.37 -12.44 -6.77
N GLY A 27 0.18 -11.86 -6.59
CA GLY A 27 -0.86 -12.38 -5.70
C GLY A 27 -0.80 -11.86 -4.27
N TYR A 28 -0.12 -10.75 -4.01
CA TYR A 28 -0.10 -10.08 -2.71
C TYR A 28 -1.34 -9.20 -2.53
N ASP A 29 -1.79 -9.05 -1.28
CA ASP A 29 -2.53 -7.86 -0.87
C ASP A 29 -1.52 -6.73 -0.63
N VAL A 30 -1.88 -5.50 -0.97
CA VAL A 30 -0.90 -4.41 -1.03
C VAL A 30 -1.34 -3.20 -0.25
N VAL A 31 -0.38 -2.45 0.27
CA VAL A 31 -0.62 -1.15 0.90
C VAL A 31 0.06 -0.06 0.08
N VAL A 32 -0.75 0.88 -0.38
CA VAL A 32 -0.31 2.06 -1.12
C VAL A 32 -0.11 3.21 -0.13
N HIS A 33 1.15 3.59 0.11
CA HIS A 33 1.48 4.70 1.01
C HIS A 33 1.74 6.01 0.26
N TYR A 34 1.24 7.11 0.82
CA TYR A 34 1.52 8.47 0.36
C TYR A 34 1.93 9.40 1.52
N ASN A 35 2.84 10.32 1.25
CA ASN A 35 3.04 11.50 2.10
C ASN A 35 2.07 12.62 1.66
N SER A 36 2.00 12.87 0.35
CA SER A 36 1.07 13.80 -0.28
C SER A 36 0.43 13.18 -1.53
N GLY A 37 -0.79 13.64 -1.86
CA GLY A 37 -1.55 13.14 -3.00
C GLY A 37 -2.35 11.87 -2.69
N ALA A 38 -3.31 12.00 -1.77
CA ALA A 38 -4.26 10.94 -1.42
C ALA A 38 -5.03 10.45 -2.66
N ASP A 39 -5.54 11.37 -3.49
CA ASP A 39 -6.32 11.03 -4.69
C ASP A 39 -5.54 10.12 -5.64
N ARG A 40 -4.26 10.43 -5.90
CA ARG A 40 -3.40 9.57 -6.73
C ARG A 40 -3.19 8.18 -6.12
N ALA A 41 -3.09 8.11 -4.80
CA ALA A 41 -2.96 6.83 -4.10
C ALA A 41 -4.24 5.99 -4.22
N GLU A 42 -5.41 6.61 -4.11
CA GLU A 42 -6.70 5.97 -4.30
C GLU A 42 -6.91 5.50 -5.74
N ASP A 43 -6.55 6.32 -6.75
CA ASP A 43 -6.62 5.94 -8.16
C ASP A 43 -5.75 4.71 -8.46
N ILE A 44 -4.54 4.67 -7.90
CA ILE A 44 -3.65 3.51 -8.00
C ILE A 44 -4.29 2.30 -7.32
N ALA A 45 -4.78 2.44 -6.09
CA ALA A 45 -5.40 1.32 -5.37
C ALA A 45 -6.63 0.77 -6.12
N ALA A 46 -7.48 1.63 -6.68
CA ALA A 46 -8.61 1.21 -7.52
C ALA A 46 -8.12 0.42 -8.74
N THR A 47 -7.11 0.93 -9.44
CA THR A 47 -6.50 0.25 -10.60
C THR A 47 -5.94 -1.13 -10.23
N LEU A 48 -5.29 -1.26 -9.06
CA LEU A 48 -4.70 -2.53 -8.61
C LEU A 48 -5.78 -3.56 -8.28
N ARG A 49 -6.83 -3.15 -7.56
CA ARG A 49 -7.99 -4.00 -7.23
C ARG A 49 -8.64 -4.54 -8.51
N GLU A 50 -8.86 -3.67 -9.51
CA GLU A 50 -9.45 -4.06 -10.80
C GLU A 50 -8.57 -5.01 -11.62
N LYS A 51 -7.24 -4.79 -11.62
CA LYS A 51 -6.31 -5.58 -12.46
C LYS A 51 -5.97 -6.96 -11.89
N HIS A 52 -5.82 -7.07 -10.57
CA HIS A 52 -5.16 -8.22 -9.95
C HIS A 52 -6.02 -9.01 -8.97
N ASP A 53 -7.27 -8.58 -8.75
CA ASP A 53 -8.20 -9.19 -7.77
C ASP A 53 -7.52 -9.33 -6.39
N CYS A 54 -6.88 -8.25 -5.92
CA CYS A 54 -6.22 -8.15 -4.63
C CYS A 54 -6.89 -7.09 -3.75
N GLU A 55 -6.66 -7.14 -2.44
CA GLU A 55 -6.95 -5.99 -1.60
C GLU A 55 -5.83 -4.95 -1.74
N ALA A 56 -6.21 -3.68 -1.83
CA ALA A 56 -5.28 -2.56 -1.82
C ALA A 56 -5.70 -1.56 -0.74
N LEU A 57 -4.94 -1.44 0.35
CA LEU A 57 -5.20 -0.47 1.41
C LEU A 57 -4.42 0.82 1.14
N VAL A 58 -5.06 1.97 1.31
CA VAL A 58 -4.41 3.28 1.13
C VAL A 58 -4.13 3.90 2.50
N LEU A 59 -2.87 4.25 2.76
CA LEU A 59 -2.45 4.87 4.03
C LEU A 59 -1.61 6.12 3.78
N GLY A 60 -2.00 7.22 4.42
CA GLY A 60 -1.23 8.46 4.44
C GLY A 60 -0.35 8.55 5.69
N ALA A 61 0.93 8.88 5.52
CA ALA A 61 1.81 9.20 6.63
C ALA A 61 2.98 10.12 6.19
N ASP A 62 3.34 11.07 7.05
CA ASP A 62 4.56 11.86 6.87
C ASP A 62 5.73 11.13 7.55
N LEU A 63 6.51 10.37 6.77
CA LEU A 63 7.65 9.60 7.27
C LEU A 63 8.84 10.45 7.73
N SER A 64 8.75 11.80 7.66
CA SER A 64 9.68 12.67 8.37
C SER A 64 9.41 12.75 9.87
N GLN A 65 8.21 12.36 10.32
CA GLN A 65 7.86 12.27 11.73
C GLN A 65 8.42 10.97 12.33
N PRO A 66 9.01 11.02 13.54
CA PRO A 66 9.67 9.85 14.15
C PRO A 66 8.77 8.61 14.31
N ASP A 67 7.49 8.83 14.63
CA ASP A 67 6.55 7.74 14.95
C ASP A 67 5.78 7.21 13.74
N ALA A 68 5.78 7.95 12.62
CA ALA A 68 4.98 7.63 11.44
C ALA A 68 5.28 6.24 10.83
N PRO A 69 6.55 5.76 10.73
CA PRO A 69 6.81 4.42 10.25
C PRO A 69 6.17 3.32 11.12
N PHE A 70 6.19 3.50 12.44
CA PHE A 70 5.60 2.54 13.39
C PHE A 70 4.08 2.54 13.29
N GLU A 71 3.46 3.71 13.18
CA GLU A 71 2.02 3.83 12.97
C GLU A 71 1.59 3.19 11.64
N LEU A 72 2.35 3.39 10.57
CA LEU A 72 2.07 2.81 9.26
C LEU A 72 2.05 1.28 9.33
N VAL A 73 3.08 0.68 9.93
CA VAL A 73 3.15 -0.78 10.16
C VAL A 73 2.00 -1.25 11.04
N HIS A 74 1.71 -0.54 12.14
CA HIS A 74 0.64 -0.91 13.06
C HIS A 74 -0.73 -0.90 12.38
N ARG A 75 -1.03 0.12 11.58
CA ARG A 75 -2.29 0.23 10.84
C ARG A 75 -2.42 -0.85 9.77
N THR A 76 -1.34 -1.20 9.09
CA THR A 76 -1.32 -2.36 8.18
C THR A 76 -1.61 -3.66 8.91
N PHE A 77 -0.93 -3.92 10.03
CA PHE A 77 -1.14 -5.13 10.82
C PHE A 77 -2.55 -5.20 11.40
N ALA A 78 -3.10 -4.08 11.87
CA ALA A 78 -4.47 -4.01 12.39
C ALA A 78 -5.53 -4.32 11.33
N HIS A 79 -5.26 -4.00 10.05
CA HIS A 79 -6.17 -4.28 8.95
C HIS A 79 -6.10 -5.74 8.49
N TYR A 80 -4.89 -6.26 8.24
CA TYR A 80 -4.70 -7.59 7.63
C TYR A 80 -4.42 -8.72 8.61
N GLY A 81 -4.11 -8.40 9.87
CA GLY A 81 -3.62 -9.34 10.88
C GLY A 81 -2.21 -9.85 10.63
N ARG A 82 -1.50 -9.28 9.64
CA ARG A 82 -0.18 -9.68 9.16
C ARG A 82 0.51 -8.53 8.41
N LEU A 83 1.84 -8.55 8.39
CA LEU A 83 2.70 -7.77 7.49
C LEU A 83 4.02 -8.51 7.30
#